data_AF-A0AA38LYA5-F1
#
_entry.id   AF-A0AA38LYA5-F1
#
_cell.length_a   1.000
_cell.length_b   1.000
_cell.length_c   1.000
_cell.angle_alpha   90.00
_cell.angle_beta   90.00
_cell.angle_gamma   90.00
#
_symmetry.space_group_name_H-M   'P 1'
#
loop_
_entity.id
_entity.type
_entity.pdbx_description
1 polymer ?
#
loop_
_entity_poly.entity_id
_entity_poly.type
_entity_poly.pdbx_seq_one_letter_code
_entity_poly.pdbx_strand_id
1 'polypeptide(L)'
;MAALMPQRCVSGLASLPFLHYPMEVKLLENALKFLFEGQSLATIKKYVQKKMRRLEKGLVSPQDLIICKENKVNSYKRPHLQPVVVACARGREADTANICLYGERVPYLVTYGARTNRLIDNVCSLYDFLYDETAFLNTKYYIKKQLIPPLSRVFGLLGEDPENWYAELSVRKKAPSTESAFSRRSLPEVSSLRARSPPRKKRVIEQYYSSKNCAVCHSFCTEEDASLCQPCRASPQKSYFCLLSAQRNVEYTRKHLYMICSRCLGEPSEQAIDQCISLDCPIFYERVKINKKVRQELPNYRHLLQKF
;
A
#
# COMPACT_ATOMS: atom_id res chain seq x y z
N MET A 1 25.74 -1.39 25.77
CA MET A 1 24.43 -1.03 26.35
C MET A 1 23.75 -0.07 25.39
N ALA A 2 23.00 -0.60 24.43
CA ALA A 2 22.30 0.21 23.43
C ALA A 2 21.03 0.77 24.08
N ALA A 3 20.98 2.09 24.25
CA ALA A 3 19.79 2.77 24.74
C ALA A 3 18.64 2.51 23.75
N LEU A 4 17.60 1.83 24.22
CA LEU A 4 16.29 1.82 23.60
C LEU A 4 15.79 3.27 23.56
N MET A 5 16.00 3.96 22.44
CA MET A 5 15.41 5.27 22.23
C MET A 5 13.89 5.12 22.20
N PRO A 6 13.15 5.83 23.07
CA PRO A 6 11.69 5.76 23.08
C PRO A 6 11.15 6.34 21.77
N GLN A 7 10.36 5.55 21.04
CA GLN A 7 9.78 5.91 19.75
C GLN A 7 8.62 6.89 19.88
N ARG A 8 8.85 8.06 20.47
CA ARG A 8 7.89 9.18 20.44
C ARG A 8 8.40 10.30 19.56
N CYS A 9 8.18 10.14 18.26
CA CYS A 9 8.13 11.26 17.31
C CYS A 9 6.67 11.45 16.88
N VAL A 10 5.87 12.07 17.74
CA VAL A 10 4.52 12.55 17.41
C VAL A 10 4.51 14.07 17.59
N SER A 11 5.06 14.80 16.62
CA SER A 11 5.05 16.27 16.68
C SER A 11 4.81 16.97 15.33
N GLY A 12 4.47 16.25 14.25
CA GLY A 12 4.12 16.86 12.96
C GLY A 12 2.68 16.62 12.47
N LEU A 13 1.98 15.59 12.95
CA LEU A 13 0.61 15.25 12.54
C LEU A 13 -0.51 16.14 13.13
N ALA A 14 -0.16 17.14 13.93
CA ALA A 14 -1.12 17.91 14.75
C ALA A 14 -1.69 19.18 14.08
N SER A 15 -1.16 19.64 12.93
CA SER A 15 -1.41 21.01 12.44
C SER A 15 -2.30 21.16 11.20
N LEU A 16 -2.94 20.10 10.70
CA LEU A 16 -3.93 20.23 9.63
C LEU A 16 -5.27 19.61 10.06
N PRO A 17 -6.41 20.16 9.62
CA PRO A 17 -7.74 19.62 9.87
C PRO A 17 -7.95 18.31 9.09
N PHE A 18 -7.20 17.25 9.44
CA PHE A 18 -7.33 15.91 8.88
C PHE A 18 -8.57 15.22 9.47
N LEU A 19 -9.76 15.67 9.12
CA LEU A 19 -10.97 14.83 9.21
C LEU A 19 -11.02 13.80 8.07
N HIS A 20 -10.25 14.03 7.01
CA HIS A 20 -10.16 13.23 5.79
C HIS A 20 -8.70 12.82 5.53
N TYR A 21 -8.48 11.64 4.96
CA TYR A 21 -7.15 11.16 4.61
C TYR A 21 -6.67 11.84 3.31
N PRO A 22 -5.35 12.03 3.11
CA PRO A 22 -4.83 12.97 2.10
C PRO A 22 -5.30 12.68 0.67
N MET A 23 -5.46 11.41 0.30
CA MET A 23 -5.92 11.04 -1.04
C MET A 23 -7.36 11.46 -1.33
N GLU A 24 -8.27 11.36 -0.36
CA GLU A 24 -9.67 11.78 -0.51
C GLU A 24 -9.74 13.27 -0.81
N VAL A 25 -9.05 14.07 0.00
CA VAL A 25 -9.01 15.53 -0.13
C VAL A 25 -8.46 15.92 -1.50
N LYS A 26 -7.28 15.38 -1.87
CA LYS A 26 -6.65 15.65 -3.18
C LYS A 26 -7.53 15.21 -4.35
N LEU A 27 -8.25 14.09 -4.22
CA LEU A 27 -9.13 13.59 -5.28
C LEU A 27 -10.33 14.51 -5.45
N LEU A 28 -11.00 14.86 -4.35
CA LEU A 28 -12.20 15.67 -4.34
C LEU A 28 -11.91 17.10 -4.79
N GLU A 29 -10.84 17.71 -4.26
CA GLU A 29 -10.41 19.06 -4.62
C GLU A 29 -10.14 19.17 -6.14
N ASN A 30 -9.39 18.23 -6.72
CA ASN A 30 -9.12 18.24 -8.16
C ASN A 30 -10.37 17.95 -8.99
N ALA A 31 -11.25 17.07 -8.52
CA ALA A 31 -12.51 16.79 -9.22
C ALA A 31 -13.43 18.02 -9.24
N LEU A 32 -13.48 18.77 -8.13
CA LEU A 32 -14.20 20.03 -8.04
C LEU A 32 -13.56 21.14 -8.89
N LYS A 33 -12.22 21.23 -8.92
CA LYS A 33 -11.52 22.16 -9.81
C LYS A 33 -11.89 21.93 -11.27
N PHE A 34 -11.83 20.68 -11.75
CA PHE A 34 -12.25 20.36 -13.11
C PHE A 34 -13.72 20.72 -13.37
N LEU A 35 -14.60 20.51 -12.39
CA LEU A 35 -16.01 20.87 -12.51
C LEU A 35 -16.19 22.39 -12.66
N PHE A 36 -15.54 23.20 -11.81
CA PHE A 36 -15.67 24.67 -11.83
C PHE A 36 -14.90 25.33 -12.98
N GLU A 37 -13.86 24.67 -13.52
CA GLU A 37 -13.18 25.07 -14.76
C GLU A 37 -14.02 24.77 -16.02
N GLY A 38 -15.20 24.15 -15.88
CA GLY A 38 -16.11 23.87 -17.00
C GLY A 38 -15.79 22.59 -17.77
N GLN A 39 -15.01 21.66 -17.20
CA GLN A 39 -14.72 20.38 -17.85
C GLN A 39 -15.95 19.48 -17.89
N SER A 40 -16.06 18.66 -18.94
CA SER A 40 -17.14 17.67 -19.05
C SER A 40 -17.09 16.62 -17.94
N LEU A 41 -18.26 16.11 -17.54
CA LEU A 41 -18.39 15.01 -16.58
C LEU A 41 -17.62 13.75 -17.01
N ALA A 42 -17.50 13.52 -18.32
CA ALA A 42 -16.71 12.41 -18.87
C ALA A 42 -15.21 12.53 -18.56
N THR A 43 -14.65 13.75 -18.59
CA THR A 43 -13.25 14.02 -18.22
C THR A 43 -13.03 13.73 -16.73
N ILE A 44 -13.94 14.21 -15.88
CA ILE A 44 -13.90 14.00 -14.43
C ILE A 44 -14.00 12.50 -14.10
N LYS A 45 -14.93 11.79 -14.72
CA LYS A 45 -15.09 10.33 -14.60
C LYS A 45 -13.79 9.60 -14.97
N LYS A 46 -13.16 9.94 -16.10
CA LYS A 46 -11.87 9.36 -16.52
C LYS A 46 -10.77 9.61 -15.50
N TYR A 47 -10.71 10.81 -14.91
CA TYR A 47 -9.76 11.16 -13.87
C TYR A 47 -9.96 10.32 -12.60
N VAL A 48 -11.19 10.26 -12.07
CA VAL A 48 -11.55 9.47 -10.89
C VAL A 48 -11.25 7.98 -11.12
N GLN A 49 -11.67 7.44 -12.26
CA GLN A 49 -11.40 6.06 -12.65
C GLN A 49 -9.90 5.77 -12.78
N LYS A 50 -9.08 6.72 -13.26
CA LYS A 50 -7.61 6.58 -13.31
C LYS A 50 -7.02 6.48 -11.91
N LYS A 51 -7.50 7.30 -10.96
CA LYS A 51 -7.03 7.29 -9.56
C LYS A 51 -7.44 6.00 -8.84
N MET A 52 -8.69 5.56 -8.98
CA MET A 52 -9.15 4.28 -8.43
C MET A 52 -8.36 3.09 -9.01
N ARG A 53 -8.07 3.06 -10.32
CA ARG A 53 -7.22 2.02 -10.93
C ARG A 53 -5.80 2.01 -10.38
N ARG A 54 -5.18 3.18 -10.16
CA ARG A 54 -3.85 3.26 -9.55
C ARG A 54 -3.86 2.70 -8.13
N LEU A 55 -4.92 2.97 -7.38
CA LEU A 55 -5.10 2.42 -6.04
C LEU A 55 -5.23 0.89 -6.09
N GLU A 56 -6.07 0.33 -6.97
CA GLU A 56 -6.22 -1.13 -7.13
C GLU A 56 -4.93 -1.84 -7.51
N LYS A 57 -4.06 -1.18 -8.28
CA LYS A 57 -2.74 -1.69 -8.64
C LYS A 57 -1.69 -1.54 -7.54
N GLY A 58 -2.04 -0.95 -6.38
CA GLY A 58 -1.07 -0.67 -5.31
C GLY A 58 -0.03 0.40 -5.66
N LEU A 59 -0.30 1.25 -6.66
CA LEU A 59 0.62 2.29 -7.16
C LEU A 59 0.47 3.64 -6.43
N VAL A 60 -0.20 3.65 -5.28
CA VAL A 60 -0.43 4.84 -4.45
C VAL A 60 0.44 4.73 -3.22
N SER A 61 1.04 5.85 -2.81
CA SER A 61 1.88 5.88 -1.60
C SER A 61 1.04 5.55 -0.37
N PRO A 62 1.54 4.74 0.58
CA PRO A 62 0.85 4.49 1.85
C PRO A 62 0.52 5.78 2.61
N GLN A 63 1.36 6.81 2.49
CA GLN A 63 1.16 8.11 3.13
C GLN A 63 -0.18 8.75 2.78
N ASP A 64 -0.60 8.62 1.52
CA ASP A 64 -1.86 9.18 1.03
C ASP A 64 -3.09 8.45 1.59
N LEU A 65 -2.90 7.28 2.23
CA LEU A 65 -3.95 6.38 2.71
C LEU A 65 -4.00 6.27 4.24
N ILE A 66 -3.18 7.04 4.94
CA ILE A 66 -3.15 7.09 6.40
C ILE A 66 -4.46 7.69 6.90
N ILE A 67 -5.13 6.97 7.78
CA ILE A 67 -6.33 7.44 8.46
C ILE A 67 -5.93 7.87 9.87
N CYS A 68 -6.24 9.11 10.23
CA CYS A 68 -6.00 9.64 11.57
C CYS A 68 -7.33 9.84 12.27
N LYS A 69 -7.54 9.17 13.40
CA LYS A 69 -8.72 9.38 14.25
C LYS A 69 -8.33 9.73 15.67
N GLU A 70 -9.14 10.58 16.28
CA GLU A 70 -9.01 10.96 17.68
C GLU A 70 -9.41 9.80 18.59
N ASN A 71 -8.56 9.48 19.56
CA ASN A 71 -8.84 8.50 20.59
C ASN A 71 -9.77 9.10 21.65
N LYS A 72 -11.07 8.82 21.52
CA LYS A 72 -12.11 9.28 22.47
C LYS A 72 -12.49 8.23 23.51
N VAL A 73 -11.68 7.16 23.66
CA VAL A 73 -11.99 6.15 24.67
C VAL A 73 -11.55 6.64 26.03
N ASN A 74 -12.53 7.07 26.81
CA ASN A 74 -12.40 7.16 28.26
C ASN A 74 -12.51 5.76 28.85
N SER A 75 -11.65 5.44 29.82
CA SER A 75 -11.54 4.15 30.52
C SER A 75 -12.83 3.63 31.19
N TYR A 76 -13.95 4.37 31.11
CA TYR A 76 -15.17 4.18 31.90
C TYR A 76 -16.37 3.63 31.12
N LYS A 77 -16.36 3.56 29.78
CA LYS A 77 -17.47 2.98 29.00
C LYS A 77 -16.92 1.88 28.10
N ARG A 78 -17.51 0.68 28.17
CA ARG A 78 -17.15 -0.45 27.28
C ARG A 78 -17.17 0.07 25.83
N PRO A 79 -16.02 0.27 25.18
CA PRO A 79 -16.02 0.91 23.90
C PRO A 79 -16.55 -0.12 22.90
N HIS A 80 -17.52 0.26 22.06
CA HIS A 80 -17.61 -0.38 20.76
C HIS A 80 -16.20 -0.35 20.17
N LEU A 81 -15.65 -1.50 19.78
CA LEU A 81 -14.24 -1.61 19.40
C LEU A 81 -14.01 -0.80 18.11
N GLN A 82 -13.59 0.46 18.26
CA GLN A 82 -13.30 1.34 17.14
C GLN A 82 -11.90 1.03 16.60
N PRO A 83 -11.66 1.21 15.30
CA PRO A 83 -10.32 1.02 14.70
C PRO A 83 -9.19 1.72 15.46
N VAL A 84 -9.44 2.95 15.95
CA VAL A 84 -8.44 3.75 16.69
C VAL A 84 -8.00 3.06 17.99
N VAL A 85 -8.91 2.37 18.67
CA VAL A 85 -8.64 1.66 19.93
C VAL A 85 -7.78 0.43 19.67
N VAL A 86 -8.06 -0.28 18.57
CA VAL A 86 -7.28 -1.44 18.15
C VAL A 86 -5.86 -1.00 17.75
N ALA A 87 -5.73 0.11 17.02
CA ALA A 87 -4.43 0.67 16.67
C ALA A 87 -3.61 1.02 17.92
N CYS A 88 -4.23 1.66 18.91
CA CYS A 88 -3.59 1.96 20.19
C CYS A 88 -3.18 0.73 20.98
N ALA A 89 -4.06 -0.28 21.06
CA ALA A 89 -3.75 -1.53 21.75
C ALA A 89 -2.55 -2.23 21.10
N ARG A 90 -2.51 -2.28 19.75
CA ARG A 90 -1.38 -2.86 19.00
C ARG A 90 -0.08 -2.07 19.18
N GLY A 91 -0.17 -0.74 19.15
CA GLY A 91 0.98 0.12 19.43
C GLY A 91 1.58 -0.16 20.81
N ARG A 92 0.71 -0.34 21.83
CA ARG A 92 1.11 -0.68 23.19
C ARG A 92 1.67 -2.11 23.34
N GLU A 93 1.15 -3.05 22.55
CA GLU A 93 1.68 -4.42 22.49
C GLU A 93 3.10 -4.45 21.90
N ALA A 94 3.38 -3.62 20.90
CA ALA A 94 4.71 -3.49 20.30
C ALA A 94 5.69 -2.76 21.21
N ASP A 95 5.26 -1.66 21.84
CA ASP A 95 6.03 -0.91 22.82
C ASP A 95 5.13 -0.48 23.98
N THR A 96 5.43 -0.98 25.18
CA THR A 96 4.67 -0.65 26.40
C THR A 96 4.66 0.84 26.72
N ALA A 97 5.65 1.60 26.26
CA ALA A 97 5.72 3.05 26.42
C ALA A 97 4.81 3.81 25.43
N ASN A 98 4.35 3.16 24.37
CA ASN A 98 3.50 3.74 23.35
C ASN A 98 2.02 3.76 23.79
N ILE A 99 1.75 4.58 24.80
CA ILE A 99 0.41 4.79 25.34
C ILE A 99 -0.26 5.95 24.58
N CYS A 100 -1.37 5.65 23.91
CA CYS A 100 -2.26 6.66 23.33
C CYS A 100 -3.00 7.42 24.43
N LEU A 101 -2.93 8.74 24.38
CA LEU A 101 -3.67 9.62 25.28
C LEU A 101 -5.11 9.83 24.80
N TYR A 102 -5.96 10.30 25.70
CA TYR A 102 -7.30 10.76 25.33
C TYR A 102 -7.19 12.04 24.50
N GLY A 103 -7.97 12.13 23.42
CA GLY A 103 -7.90 13.24 22.46
C GLY A 103 -6.71 13.17 21.49
N GLU A 104 -5.81 12.20 21.65
CA GLU A 104 -4.68 12.02 20.74
C GLU A 104 -5.17 11.50 19.38
N ARG A 105 -4.64 12.05 18.29
CA ARG A 105 -4.91 11.58 16.94
C ARG A 105 -3.95 10.47 16.57
N VAL A 106 -4.49 9.29 16.34
CA VAL A 106 -3.70 8.08 16.13
C VAL A 106 -3.78 7.69 14.66
N PRO A 107 -2.65 7.66 13.94
CA PRO A 107 -2.60 7.24 12.54
C PRO A 107 -2.65 5.71 12.43
N TYR A 108 -3.41 5.21 11.48
CA TYR A 108 -3.48 3.78 11.16
C TYR A 108 -3.83 3.52 9.70
N LEU A 109 -3.55 2.30 9.25
CA LEU A 109 -3.90 1.79 7.93
C LEU A 109 -4.85 0.60 8.05
N VAL A 110 -5.57 0.30 6.97
CA VAL A 110 -6.43 -0.89 6.89
C VAL A 110 -5.89 -1.83 5.82
N THR A 111 -5.46 -3.01 6.23
CA THR A 111 -4.88 -4.03 5.35
C THR A 111 -5.91 -5.11 4.99
N TYR A 112 -5.56 -5.96 4.04
CA TYR A 112 -6.29 -7.21 3.83
C TYR A 112 -5.95 -8.19 4.95
N GLY A 113 -6.96 -8.85 5.48
CA GLY A 113 -6.80 -10.00 6.36
C GLY A 113 -7.60 -11.20 5.88
N ALA A 114 -7.67 -12.24 6.70
CA ALA A 114 -8.47 -13.42 6.39
C ALA A 114 -9.94 -13.03 6.17
N ARG A 115 -10.67 -13.76 5.31
CA ARG A 115 -12.09 -13.47 5.01
C ARG A 115 -12.99 -13.50 6.25
N THR A 116 -12.57 -14.23 7.28
CA THR A 116 -13.26 -14.35 8.57
C THR A 116 -12.99 -13.18 9.51
N ASN A 117 -11.96 -12.37 9.26
CA ASN A 117 -11.58 -11.26 10.12
C ASN A 117 -12.58 -10.12 9.98
N ARG A 118 -12.89 -9.48 11.10
CA ARG A 118 -13.64 -8.22 11.07
C ARG A 118 -12.73 -7.13 10.51
N LEU A 119 -13.31 -6.08 9.94
CA LEU A 119 -12.54 -4.95 9.42
C LEU A 119 -11.60 -4.35 10.48
N ILE A 120 -12.08 -4.27 11.72
CA ILE A 120 -11.34 -3.77 12.88
C ILE A 120 -10.08 -4.60 13.19
N ASP A 121 -10.08 -5.90 12.87
CA ASP A 121 -8.95 -6.79 13.11
C ASP A 121 -7.83 -6.58 12.07
N ASN A 122 -8.15 -5.94 10.95
CA ASN A 122 -7.20 -5.65 9.87
C ASN A 122 -6.60 -4.24 9.97
N VAL A 123 -6.73 -3.59 11.13
CA VAL A 123 -6.16 -2.25 11.40
C VAL A 123 -4.69 -2.40 11.77
N CYS A 124 -3.80 -1.78 10.99
CA CYS A 124 -2.36 -1.89 11.15
C CYS A 124 -1.74 -0.55 11.56
N SER A 125 -0.70 -0.58 12.39
CA SER A 125 0.13 0.61 12.60
C SER A 125 0.99 0.89 11.36
N LEU A 126 1.51 2.12 11.26
CA LEU A 126 2.37 2.51 10.14
C LEU A 126 3.69 1.72 10.14
N TYR A 127 4.29 1.54 11.32
CA TYR A 127 5.52 0.77 11.47
C TYR A 127 5.31 -0.68 11.05
N ASP A 128 4.28 -1.34 11.59
CA ASP A 128 3.97 -2.73 11.25
C ASP A 128 3.75 -2.91 9.74
N PHE A 129 3.06 -1.96 9.10
CA PHE A 129 2.84 -2.02 7.65
C PHE A 129 4.11 -1.86 6.82
N LEU A 130 5.04 -0.99 7.25
CA LEU A 130 6.27 -0.73 6.50
C LEU A 130 7.31 -1.86 6.65
N TYR A 131 7.34 -2.53 7.80
CA TYR A 131 8.24 -3.65 8.06
C TYR A 131 7.67 -5.01 7.63
N ASP A 132 6.34 -5.16 7.54
CA ASP A 132 5.71 -6.40 7.08
C ASP A 132 5.61 -6.44 5.54
N GLU A 133 6.51 -7.19 4.90
CA GLU A 133 6.55 -7.32 3.44
C GLU A 133 5.30 -8.00 2.84
N THR A 134 4.52 -8.71 3.66
CA THR A 134 3.33 -9.45 3.25
C THR A 134 2.03 -8.65 3.40
N ALA A 135 2.11 -7.48 4.02
CA ALA A 135 0.94 -6.64 4.26
C ALA A 135 0.53 -5.89 2.98
N PHE A 136 -0.71 -6.09 2.56
CA PHE A 136 -1.31 -5.36 1.44
C PHE A 136 -2.46 -4.49 1.94
N LEU A 137 -2.54 -3.25 1.45
CA LEU A 137 -3.61 -2.32 1.77
C LEU A 137 -4.95 -2.79 1.22
N ASN A 138 -6.01 -2.70 2.01
CA ASN A 138 -7.36 -3.07 1.58
C ASN A 138 -7.94 -2.04 0.62
N THR A 139 -7.52 -2.09 -0.63
CA THR A 139 -7.95 -1.16 -1.67
C THR A 139 -9.47 -1.05 -1.78
N LYS A 140 -10.18 -2.17 -1.71
CA LYS A 140 -11.65 -2.19 -1.84
C LYS A 140 -12.31 -1.39 -0.72
N TYR A 141 -11.78 -1.49 0.50
CA TYR A 141 -12.24 -0.67 1.63
C TYR A 141 -12.03 0.82 1.35
N TYR A 142 -10.83 1.24 0.94
CA TYR A 142 -10.54 2.65 0.66
C TYR A 142 -11.40 3.18 -0.50
N ILE A 143 -11.63 2.41 -1.56
CA ILE A 143 -12.50 2.87 -2.66
C ILE A 143 -13.94 3.00 -2.17
N LYS A 144 -14.52 1.92 -1.65
CA LYS A 144 -15.95 1.85 -1.35
C LYS A 144 -16.38 2.63 -0.11
N LYS A 145 -15.58 2.62 0.94
CA LYS A 145 -15.95 3.21 2.23
C LYS A 145 -15.38 4.61 2.42
N GLN A 146 -14.44 5.02 1.60
CA GLN A 146 -13.71 6.26 1.82
C GLN A 146 -13.77 7.20 0.61
N LEU A 147 -13.56 6.73 -0.63
CA LEU A 147 -13.64 7.59 -1.82
C LEU A 147 -15.03 7.78 -2.40
N ILE A 148 -15.83 6.70 -2.50
CA ILE A 148 -17.15 6.79 -3.12
C ILE A 148 -18.10 7.71 -2.33
N PRO A 149 -18.24 7.61 -1.00
CA PRO A 149 -19.19 8.45 -0.25
C PRO A 149 -19.04 9.98 -0.45
N PRO A 150 -17.85 10.59 -0.37
CA PRO A 150 -17.69 12.03 -0.65
C PRO A 150 -17.96 12.37 -2.12
N LEU A 151 -17.57 11.51 -3.06
CA LEU A 151 -17.86 11.72 -4.48
C LEU A 151 -19.37 11.68 -4.73
N SER A 152 -20.09 10.71 -4.17
CA SER A 152 -21.54 10.57 -4.35
C SER A 152 -22.29 11.77 -3.75
N ARG A 153 -21.81 12.35 -2.65
CA ARG A 153 -22.39 13.58 -2.07
C ARG A 153 -22.32 14.77 -3.03
N VAL A 154 -21.24 14.88 -3.81
CA VAL A 154 -21.04 16.00 -4.75
C VAL A 154 -21.67 15.71 -6.10
N PHE A 155 -21.31 14.59 -6.72
CA PHE A 155 -21.74 14.24 -8.08
C PHE A 155 -23.16 13.69 -8.14
N GLY A 156 -23.71 13.20 -7.03
CA GLY A 156 -25.11 12.81 -6.95
C GLY A 156 -26.07 13.98 -7.16
N LEU A 157 -25.66 15.22 -6.82
CA LEU A 157 -26.42 16.44 -7.14
C LEU A 157 -26.50 16.71 -8.65
N LEU A 158 -25.56 16.17 -9.42
CA LEU A 158 -25.48 16.29 -10.88
C LEU A 158 -26.11 15.08 -11.59
N GLY A 159 -26.77 14.18 -10.85
CA GLY A 159 -27.36 12.95 -11.39
C GLY A 159 -26.36 11.85 -11.74
N GLU A 160 -25.09 11.99 -11.34
CA GLU A 160 -24.04 11.01 -11.58
C GLU A 160 -23.83 10.12 -10.35
N ASP A 161 -23.59 8.82 -10.58
CA ASP A 161 -23.28 7.87 -9.52
C ASP A 161 -21.84 7.34 -9.61
N PRO A 162 -20.94 7.83 -8.73
CA PRO A 162 -19.56 7.34 -8.62
C PRO A 162 -19.44 5.85 -8.28
N GLU A 163 -20.46 5.22 -7.69
CA GLU A 163 -20.45 3.77 -7.46
C GLU A 163 -20.53 3.01 -8.79
N ASN A 164 -21.37 3.47 -9.71
CA ASN A 164 -21.43 2.94 -11.07
C ASN A 164 -20.10 3.17 -11.83
N TRP A 165 -19.47 4.34 -11.68
CA TRP A 165 -18.16 4.59 -12.29
C TRP A 165 -17.09 3.58 -11.83
N TYR A 166 -17.15 3.13 -10.57
CA TYR A 166 -16.28 2.08 -10.06
C TYR A 166 -16.70 0.68 -10.56
N ALA A 167 -18.00 0.40 -10.61
CA ALA A 167 -18.51 -0.87 -11.13
C ALA A 167 -18.07 -1.13 -12.58
N GLU A 168 -18.08 -0.12 -13.45
CA GLU A 168 -17.57 -0.19 -14.82
C GLU A 168 -16.10 -0.66 -14.90
N LEU A 169 -15.26 -0.29 -13.93
CA LEU A 169 -13.87 -0.74 -13.86
C LEU A 169 -13.77 -2.23 -13.55
N SER A 170 -14.69 -2.74 -12.73
CA SER A 170 -14.74 -4.16 -12.37
C SER A 170 -15.31 -5.02 -13.51
N VAL A 171 -16.25 -4.49 -14.30
CA VAL A 171 -16.84 -5.17 -15.46
C VAL A 171 -15.84 -5.31 -16.60
N ARG A 172 -14.97 -4.31 -16.82
CA ARG A 172 -13.87 -4.40 -17.80
C ARG A 172 -12.84 -5.50 -17.50
N LYS A 173 -12.85 -6.09 -16.31
CA LYS A 173 -12.05 -7.30 -15.99
C LYS A 173 -12.72 -8.61 -16.46
N LYS A 174 -13.95 -8.56 -17.00
CA LYS A 174 -14.74 -9.71 -17.45
C LYS A 174 -14.93 -9.80 -18.98
N ALA A 175 -14.22 -9.02 -19.79
CA ALA A 175 -14.18 -9.24 -21.24
C ALA A 175 -13.11 -10.30 -21.57
N PRO A 176 -13.37 -11.25 -22.48
CA PRO A 176 -12.56 -12.45 -22.64
C PRO A 176 -11.36 -12.18 -23.55
N SER A 177 -10.18 -12.49 -23.05
CA SER A 177 -9.04 -12.80 -23.91
C SER A 177 -8.28 -13.94 -23.23
N THR A 178 -8.56 -15.13 -23.76
CA THR A 178 -7.76 -16.37 -23.68
C THR A 178 -7.39 -16.86 -22.28
N GLU A 179 -8.17 -17.87 -21.86
CA GLU A 179 -7.79 -18.96 -20.96
C GLU A 179 -7.31 -18.60 -19.53
N SER A 180 -8.24 -18.63 -18.59
CA SER A 180 -7.96 -19.26 -17.29
C SER A 180 -9.25 -19.84 -16.71
N ALA A 181 -9.39 -21.15 -16.86
CA ALA A 181 -10.40 -21.94 -16.20
C ALA A 181 -10.11 -22.00 -14.69
N PHE A 182 -10.51 -20.97 -13.94
CA PHE A 182 -10.65 -21.09 -12.49
C PHE A 182 -11.99 -21.77 -12.17
N SER A 183 -12.03 -23.08 -12.42
CA SER A 183 -13.15 -23.93 -12.06
C SER A 183 -13.25 -24.00 -10.54
N ARG A 184 -14.37 -23.50 -10.04
CA ARG A 184 -14.84 -23.73 -8.67
C ARG A 184 -15.06 -25.24 -8.52
N ARG A 185 -14.21 -25.90 -7.74
CA ARG A 185 -14.56 -27.19 -7.13
C ARG A 185 -14.44 -27.04 -5.62
N SER A 186 -15.62 -27.02 -5.00
CA SER A 186 -15.91 -27.50 -3.65
C SER A 186 -15.21 -28.82 -3.36
N LEU A 187 -14.78 -29.05 -2.11
CA LEU A 187 -14.58 -30.33 -1.39
C LEU A 187 -13.86 -30.02 -0.03
N PRO A 188 -13.85 -30.93 0.97
CA PRO A 188 -14.96 -31.33 1.82
C PRO A 188 -14.73 -30.99 3.31
N GLU A 189 -15.78 -31.11 4.09
CA GLU A 189 -15.84 -31.03 5.54
C GLU A 189 -15.03 -32.15 6.20
N VAL A 190 -14.06 -31.81 7.07
CA VAL A 190 -13.54 -32.74 8.09
C VAL A 190 -13.28 -31.98 9.39
N SER A 191 -14.09 -32.32 10.39
CA SER A 191 -13.95 -32.00 11.80
C SER A 191 -12.71 -32.66 12.43
N SER A 192 -11.95 -31.92 13.24
CA SER A 192 -11.23 -32.46 14.43
C SER A 192 -10.70 -31.34 15.32
N LEU A 193 -10.69 -31.64 16.61
CA LEU A 193 -10.69 -30.76 17.77
C LEU A 193 -9.29 -30.33 18.26
N ARG A 194 -9.27 -29.15 18.92
CA ARG A 194 -8.36 -28.65 19.99
C ARG A 194 -6.84 -28.62 19.76
N ALA A 195 -6.26 -27.41 19.84
CA ALA A 195 -5.33 -27.00 20.91
C ALA A 195 -4.99 -25.49 20.81
N ARG A 196 -5.07 -24.78 21.93
CA ARG A 196 -4.68 -23.37 22.09
C ARG A 196 -3.19 -23.23 21.82
N SER A 197 -2.84 -22.54 20.75
CA SER A 197 -1.49 -22.01 20.49
C SER A 197 -1.63 -20.58 19.93
N PRO A 198 -0.66 -19.69 20.18
CA PRO A 198 -0.75 -18.27 19.81
C PRO A 198 -0.94 -18.12 18.29
N PRO A 199 -1.56 -17.04 17.80
CA PRO A 199 -1.90 -16.92 16.39
C PRO A 199 -0.61 -16.79 15.57
N ARG A 200 -0.11 -17.92 15.04
CA ARG A 200 0.87 -17.91 13.96
C ARG A 200 0.22 -17.17 12.79
N LYS A 201 0.81 -16.06 12.36
CA LYS A 201 0.39 -15.31 11.16
C LYS A 201 0.24 -16.31 10.01
N LYS A 202 -1.00 -16.62 9.62
CA LYS A 202 -1.29 -17.51 8.49
C LYS A 202 -0.81 -16.79 7.23
N ARG A 203 0.26 -17.30 6.64
CA ARG A 203 0.88 -16.79 5.42
C ARG A 203 -0.15 -16.76 4.29
N VAL A 204 -0.21 -15.66 3.55
CA VAL A 204 -1.11 -15.51 2.38
C VAL A 204 -0.68 -16.52 1.32
N ILE A 205 -1.65 -17.13 0.61
CA ILE A 205 -1.41 -18.10 -0.47
C ILE A 205 -0.38 -17.57 -1.50
N GLU A 206 -0.38 -16.27 -1.78
CA GLU A 206 0.59 -15.58 -2.64
C GLU A 206 2.06 -15.72 -2.20
N GLN A 207 2.33 -15.99 -0.92
CA GLN A 207 3.70 -16.26 -0.44
C GLN A 207 4.25 -17.62 -0.92
N TYR A 208 3.37 -18.52 -1.36
CA TYR A 208 3.73 -19.81 -1.96
C TYR A 208 3.82 -19.75 -3.49
N TYR A 209 3.42 -18.63 -4.11
CA TYR A 209 3.48 -18.44 -5.55
C TYR A 209 4.51 -17.37 -5.89
N SER A 210 5.72 -17.78 -6.27
CA SER A 210 6.65 -16.87 -6.95
C SER A 210 6.04 -16.48 -8.29
N SER A 211 5.67 -15.21 -8.48
CA SER A 211 5.18 -14.75 -9.78
C SER A 211 6.31 -14.84 -10.80
N LYS A 212 6.24 -15.82 -11.69
CA LYS A 212 7.17 -16.01 -12.80
C LYS A 212 6.91 -14.95 -13.87
N ASN A 213 7.32 -13.71 -13.63
CA ASN A 213 7.17 -12.62 -14.60
C ASN A 213 8.53 -12.32 -15.24
N CYS A 214 8.54 -12.09 -16.54
CA CYS A 214 9.72 -11.69 -17.29
C CYS A 214 10.31 -10.40 -16.70
N ALA A 215 11.61 -10.37 -16.44
CA ALA A 215 12.29 -9.22 -15.87
C ALA A 215 12.29 -7.96 -16.78
N VAL A 216 12.02 -8.12 -18.09
CA VAL A 216 12.03 -7.05 -19.09
C VAL A 216 10.63 -6.54 -19.42
N CYS A 217 9.70 -7.43 -19.77
CA CYS A 217 8.35 -7.05 -20.20
C CYS A 217 7.26 -7.31 -19.16
N HIS A 218 7.62 -7.89 -18.00
CA HIS A 218 6.71 -8.23 -16.91
C HIS A 218 5.54 -9.16 -17.29
N SER A 219 5.60 -9.79 -18.46
CA SER A 219 4.63 -10.82 -18.88
C SER A 219 4.91 -12.13 -18.14
N PHE A 220 3.86 -12.92 -17.91
CA PHE A 220 3.99 -14.22 -17.26
C PHE A 220 4.84 -15.19 -18.11
N CYS A 221 5.79 -15.85 -17.48
CA CYS A 221 6.63 -16.89 -18.04
C CYS A 221 6.02 -18.26 -17.74
N THR A 222 5.83 -19.06 -18.79
CA THR A 222 5.27 -20.41 -18.70
C THR A 222 6.30 -21.46 -18.28
N GLU A 223 7.58 -21.24 -18.60
CA GLU A 223 8.69 -22.15 -18.26
C GLU A 223 9.09 -22.03 -16.77
N GLU A 224 9.46 -23.14 -16.15
CA GLU A 224 9.65 -23.19 -14.69
C GLU A 224 10.87 -22.41 -14.17
N ASP A 225 11.89 -22.23 -15.01
CA ASP A 225 13.16 -21.56 -14.67
C ASP A 225 13.43 -20.30 -15.52
N ALA A 226 12.45 -19.82 -16.29
CA ALA A 226 12.67 -18.71 -17.21
C ALA A 226 12.45 -17.33 -16.56
N SER A 227 13.56 -16.66 -16.23
CA SER A 227 13.54 -15.24 -15.80
C SER A 227 13.22 -14.26 -16.93
N LEU A 228 13.24 -14.72 -18.19
CA LEU A 228 12.90 -13.98 -19.40
C LEU A 228 11.94 -14.81 -20.25
N CYS A 229 10.90 -14.18 -20.80
CA CYS A 229 10.04 -14.84 -21.76
C CYS A 229 10.74 -15.05 -23.11
N GLN A 230 10.25 -16.00 -23.91
CA GLN A 230 10.79 -16.34 -25.23
C GLN A 230 11.05 -15.13 -26.16
N PRO A 231 10.16 -14.12 -26.30
CA PRO A 231 10.43 -12.97 -27.17
C PRO A 231 11.56 -12.05 -26.64
N CYS A 232 11.69 -11.92 -25.32
CA CYS A 232 12.80 -11.18 -24.72
C CYS A 232 14.11 -11.96 -24.84
N ARG A 233 14.09 -13.29 -24.79
CA ARG A 233 15.26 -14.15 -25.05
C ARG A 233 15.71 -14.08 -26.51
N ALA A 234 14.77 -14.01 -27.45
CA ALA A 234 15.05 -13.88 -28.89
C ALA A 234 15.68 -12.53 -29.29
N SER A 235 15.57 -11.50 -28.42
CA SER A 235 16.13 -10.16 -28.66
C SER A 235 17.12 -9.74 -27.56
N PRO A 236 18.32 -10.36 -27.49
CA PRO A 236 19.23 -10.20 -26.36
C PRO A 236 19.72 -8.76 -26.18
N GLN A 237 20.04 -8.05 -27.27
CA GLN A 237 20.50 -6.65 -27.20
C GLN A 237 19.45 -5.71 -26.57
N LYS A 238 18.17 -5.87 -26.97
CA LYS A 238 17.07 -5.07 -26.43
C LYS A 238 16.83 -5.40 -24.95
N SER A 239 16.85 -6.69 -24.60
CA SER A 239 16.70 -7.15 -23.22
C SER A 239 17.83 -6.66 -22.32
N TYR A 240 19.08 -6.72 -22.79
CA TYR A 240 20.24 -6.18 -22.09
C TYR A 240 20.09 -4.68 -21.83
N PHE A 241 19.75 -3.89 -22.85
CA PHE A 241 19.51 -2.45 -22.69
C PHE A 241 18.40 -2.14 -21.68
N CYS A 242 17.27 -2.85 -21.76
CA CYS A 242 16.15 -2.67 -20.83
C CYS A 242 16.53 -2.99 -19.38
N LEU A 243 17.24 -4.11 -19.15
CA LEU A 243 17.70 -4.50 -17.81
C LEU A 243 18.72 -3.51 -17.26
N LEU A 244 19.68 -3.07 -18.07
CA LEU A 244 20.69 -2.10 -17.68
C LEU A 244 20.06 -0.74 -17.36
N SER A 245 19.09 -0.30 -18.16
CA SER A 245 18.32 0.92 -17.90
C SER A 245 17.52 0.82 -16.60
N ALA A 246 16.85 -0.32 -16.36
CA ALA A 246 16.11 -0.56 -15.12
C ALA A 246 17.02 -0.54 -13.89
N GLN A 247 18.18 -1.22 -13.94
CA GLN A 247 19.17 -1.19 -12.87
C GLN A 247 19.65 0.24 -12.60
N ARG A 248 20.07 0.97 -13.64
CA ARG A 248 20.55 2.35 -13.51
C ARG A 248 19.48 3.25 -12.88
N ASN A 249 18.22 3.10 -13.29
CA ASN A 249 17.13 3.90 -12.74
C ASN A 249 16.91 3.64 -11.24
N VAL A 250 16.97 2.38 -10.80
CA VAL A 250 16.86 2.03 -9.37
C VAL A 250 18.02 2.60 -8.57
N GLU A 251 19.26 2.44 -9.05
CA GLU A 251 20.46 2.95 -8.38
C GLU A 251 20.47 4.49 -8.33
N TYR A 252 20.13 5.16 -9.43
CA TYR A 252 20.02 6.61 -9.50
C TYR A 252 18.96 7.14 -8.53
N THR A 253 17.77 6.53 -8.52
CA THR A 253 16.68 6.94 -7.64
C THR A 253 17.08 6.79 -6.16
N ARG A 254 17.74 5.69 -5.79
CA ARG A 254 18.25 5.52 -4.41
C ARG A 254 19.27 6.60 -4.07
N LYS A 255 20.27 6.84 -4.93
CA LYS A 255 21.29 7.88 -4.70
C LYS A 255 20.67 9.26 -4.53
N HIS A 256 19.71 9.61 -5.38
CA HIS A 256 19.00 10.88 -5.31
C HIS A 256 18.22 11.04 -3.99
N LEU A 257 17.48 10.01 -3.56
CA LEU A 257 16.76 10.04 -2.28
C LEU A 257 17.71 10.14 -1.07
N TYR A 258 18.84 9.44 -1.09
CA TYR A 258 19.85 9.52 -0.02
C TYR A 258 20.54 10.89 0.01
N MET A 259 20.74 11.53 -1.14
CA MET A 259 21.25 12.91 -1.20
C MET A 259 20.28 13.92 -0.59
N ILE A 260 18.97 13.74 -0.79
CA ILE A 260 17.96 14.58 -0.13
C ILE A 260 18.00 14.36 1.39
N CYS A 261 18.04 13.09 1.83
CA CYS A 261 18.11 12.77 3.25
C CYS A 261 19.38 13.27 3.92
N SER A 262 20.55 13.18 3.28
CA SER A 262 21.81 13.65 3.84
C SER A 262 21.80 15.16 4.06
N ARG A 263 21.25 15.93 3.10
CA ARG A 263 21.07 17.38 3.25
C ARG A 263 20.10 17.72 4.37
N CYS A 264 19.03 16.95 4.54
CA CYS A 264 18.03 17.16 5.59
C CYS A 264 18.58 16.83 6.99
N LEU A 265 19.38 15.77 7.12
CA LEU A 265 19.96 15.33 8.40
C LEU A 265 21.25 16.08 8.75
N GLY A 266 21.92 16.68 7.77
CA GLY A 266 23.25 17.28 7.93
C GLY A 266 24.38 16.26 8.02
N GLU A 267 24.08 14.96 7.94
CA GLU A 267 25.05 13.86 8.00
C GLU A 267 24.92 12.96 6.74
N PRO A 268 26.01 12.72 6.00
CA PRO A 268 26.00 11.91 4.79
C PRO A 268 26.09 10.38 5.04
N SER A 269 26.07 9.94 6.30
CA SER A 269 26.14 8.51 6.66
C SER A 269 24.89 7.75 6.22
N GLU A 270 25.06 6.69 5.43
CA GLU A 270 23.94 5.80 5.05
C GLU A 270 23.24 5.21 6.29
N GLN A 271 23.99 4.93 7.36
CA GLN A 271 23.44 4.37 8.60
C GLN A 271 22.54 5.38 9.31
N ALA A 272 22.97 6.64 9.42
CA ALA A 272 22.18 7.71 10.03
C ALA A 272 20.90 7.97 9.22
N ILE A 273 21.01 7.96 7.89
CA ILE A 273 19.85 8.06 7.00
C ILE A 273 18.88 6.91 7.26
N ASP A 274 19.36 5.67 7.30
CA ASP A 274 18.55 4.46 7.52
C ASP A 274 17.83 4.41 8.86
N GLN A 275 18.34 5.11 9.88
CA GLN A 275 17.69 5.24 11.19
C GLN A 275 16.57 6.30 11.22
N CYS A 276 16.52 7.22 10.25
CA CYS A 276 15.45 8.21 10.19
C CYS A 276 14.10 7.54 9.87
N ILE A 277 13.11 7.73 10.75
CA ILE A 277 11.77 7.11 10.67
C ILE A 277 10.63 8.14 10.72
N SER A 278 10.88 9.37 10.26
CA SER A 278 9.87 10.43 10.25
C SER A 278 8.67 10.05 9.36
N LEU A 279 7.54 9.74 9.99
CA LEU A 279 6.29 9.32 9.32
C LEU A 279 5.61 10.46 8.55
N ASP A 280 5.95 11.71 8.87
CA ASP A 280 5.45 12.90 8.20
C ASP A 280 6.22 13.21 6.91
N CYS A 281 7.42 12.64 6.77
CA CYS A 281 8.28 12.88 5.62
C CYS A 281 7.83 12.06 4.40
N PRO A 282 7.49 12.68 3.25
CA PRO A 282 7.14 11.93 2.04
C PRO A 282 8.34 11.14 1.47
N ILE A 283 9.55 11.64 1.66
CA ILE A 283 10.79 10.99 1.20
C ILE A 283 11.04 9.67 1.96
N PHE A 284 10.56 9.56 3.20
CA PHE A 284 10.68 8.31 3.97
C PHE A 284 9.97 7.15 3.27
N TYR A 285 8.73 7.33 2.81
CA TYR A 285 7.97 6.27 2.13
C TYR A 285 8.60 5.86 0.79
N GLU A 286 9.08 6.83 0.00
CA GLU A 286 9.79 6.53 -1.25
C GLU A 286 11.14 5.84 -0.99
N ARG A 287 11.83 6.19 0.10
CA ARG A 287 13.07 5.52 0.53
C ARG A 287 12.83 4.07 0.93
N VAL A 288 11.80 3.79 1.74
CA VAL A 288 11.43 2.41 2.09
C VAL A 288 11.13 1.59 0.83
N LYS A 289 10.36 2.17 -0.10
CA LYS A 289 9.99 1.53 -1.36
C LYS A 289 11.19 1.25 -2.27
N ILE A 290 12.09 2.21 -2.47
CA ILE A 290 13.29 1.99 -3.30
C ILE A 290 14.22 0.97 -2.64
N ASN A 291 14.37 0.99 -1.31
CA ASN A 291 15.20 0.04 -0.59
C ASN A 291 14.65 -1.39 -0.71
N LYS A 292 13.33 -1.58 -0.69
CA LYS A 292 12.69 -2.87 -1.00
C LYS A 292 13.03 -3.33 -2.42
N LYS A 293 12.92 -2.44 -3.43
CA LYS A 293 13.30 -2.75 -4.81
C LYS A 293 14.78 -3.12 -4.95
N VAL A 294 15.67 -2.41 -4.27
CA VAL A 294 17.11 -2.70 -4.29
C VAL A 294 17.39 -4.09 -3.71
N ARG A 295 16.71 -4.49 -2.64
CA ARG A 295 16.87 -5.83 -2.05
C ARG A 295 16.32 -6.94 -2.95
N GLN A 296 15.18 -6.71 -3.62
CA GLN A 296 14.44 -7.76 -4.36
C GLN A 296 14.80 -7.84 -5.85
N GLU A 297 14.86 -6.71 -6.56
CA GLU A 297 15.00 -6.67 -8.02
C GLU A 297 16.46 -6.59 -8.48
N LEU A 298 17.30 -5.85 -7.76
CA LEU A 298 18.68 -5.55 -8.17
C LEU A 298 19.60 -6.78 -8.28
N PRO A 299 19.56 -7.77 -7.35
CA PRO A 299 20.33 -9.01 -7.49
C PRO A 299 19.93 -9.78 -8.75
N ASN A 300 18.63 -9.82 -9.06
CA ASN A 300 18.10 -10.49 -10.24
C ASN A 300 18.60 -9.81 -11.53
N TYR A 301 18.54 -8.48 -11.61
CA TYR A 301 19.07 -7.75 -12.76
C TYR A 301 20.56 -7.98 -12.97
N ARG A 302 21.37 -7.94 -11.90
CA ARG A 302 22.82 -8.20 -11.99
C ARG A 302 23.13 -9.60 -12.47
N HIS A 303 22.43 -10.60 -11.95
CA HIS A 303 22.60 -11.98 -12.37
C HIS A 303 22.18 -12.20 -13.84
N LEU A 304 21.10 -11.56 -14.31
CA LEU A 304 20.69 -11.66 -15.71
C LEU A 304 21.64 -10.96 -16.66
N LEU A 305 22.17 -9.80 -16.28
CA LEU A 305 23.15 -9.07 -17.09
C LEU A 305 24.48 -9.82 -17.25
N GLN A 306 24.85 -10.69 -16.31
CA GLN A 306 26.04 -11.57 -16.43
C GLN A 306 25.83 -12.74 -17.41
N LYS A 307 24.59 -13.06 -17.79
CA LYS A 307 24.26 -14.16 -18.70
C LYS A 307 24.17 -13.76 -20.17
N PHE A 308 24.23 -12.46 -20.46
CA PHE A 308 24.32 -11.90 -21.81
C PHE A 308 25.78 -11.68 -22.18
#